data_AF-F4BSR6-F1
#
_entry.id   AF-F4BSR6-F1
#
_cell.length_a   1.000
_cell.length_b   1.000
_cell.length_c   1.000
_cell.angle_alpha   90.00
_cell.angle_beta   90.00
_cell.angle_gamma   90.00
#
_symmetry.space_group_name_H-M   'P 1'
#
loop_
_entity.id
_entity.type
_entity.pdbx_description
1 polymer ?
#
loop_
_entity_poly.entity_id
_entity_poly.type
_entity_poly.pdbx_seq_one_letter_code
_entity_poly.pdbx_strand_id
1 'polypeptide(L)' 'MAAGTLYGAIENLLKLKFIKPVENEDKRRKVYVITQEGKNILFLDCERMKHIVAITEENLT' A
#
# COMPACT_ATOMS: atom_id res chain seq x y z
N MET A 1 -1.55 -10.49 11.03
CA MET A 1 -1.52 -9.06 11.38
C MET A 1 -2.56 -8.80 12.45
N ALA A 2 -2.23 -8.04 13.49
CA ALA A 2 -3.24 -7.60 14.46
C ALA A 2 -4.13 -6.52 13.83
N ALA A 3 -5.37 -6.40 14.30
CA ALA A 3 -6.31 -5.39 13.80
C ALA A 3 -5.72 -3.97 13.88
N GLY A 4 -5.00 -3.65 14.96
CA GLY A 4 -4.33 -2.35 15.13
C GLY A 4 -3.28 -2.03 14.06
N THR A 5 -2.53 -3.03 13.59
CA THR A 5 -1.54 -2.85 12.51
C THR A 5 -2.20 -2.49 11.19
N LEU A 6 -3.33 -3.12 10.88
CA LEU A 6 -4.08 -2.84 9.66
C LEU A 6 -4.67 -1.42 9.68
N TYR A 7 -5.30 -1.02 10.79
CA TYR A 7 -5.88 0.32 10.90
C TYR A 7 -4.82 1.42 10.84
N GLY A 8 -3.66 1.22 11.47
CA GLY A 8 -2.54 2.16 11.37
C GLY A 8 -2.00 2.29 9.94
N ALA A 9 -1.91 1.18 9.20
CA ALA A 9 -1.52 1.21 7.80
C ALA A 9 -2.52 2.00 6.94
N ILE A 10 -3.83 1.77 7.12
CA ILE A 10 -4.89 2.50 6.41
C ILE A 10 -4.83 4.00 6.71
N GLU A 11 -4.64 4.38 7.99
CA GLU A 11 -4.52 5.79 8.39
C GLU A 11 -3.33 6.47 7.71
N ASN A 12 -2.18 5.79 7.63
CA ASN A 12 -0.99 6.31 6.95
C ASN A 12 -1.21 6.48 5.44
N LEU A 13 -1.82 5.49 4.78
CA LEU A 13 -2.14 5.56 3.36
C LEU A 13 -3.09 6.72 3.03
N LEU A 14 -4.04 7.01 3.94
CA LEU A 14 -4.92 8.17 3.83
C LEU A 14 -4.17 9.50 4.03
N LYS A 15 -3.33 9.61 5.07
CA LYS A 15 -2.50 10.81 5.34
C LYS A 15 -1.59 11.15 4.16
N LEU A 16 -1.01 10.13 3.53
CA LEU A 16 -0.15 10.26 2.35
C LEU A 16 -0.92 10.44 1.03
N LYS A 17 -2.26 10.36 1.06
CA LYS A 17 -3.15 10.46 -0.12
C LYS A 17 -2.93 9.36 -1.16
N PHE A 18 -2.37 8.22 -0.75
CA PHE A 18 -2.17 7.06 -1.64
C PHE A 18 -3.47 6.29 -1.86
N ILE A 19 -4.41 6.38 -0.91
CA ILE A 19 -5.78 5.89 -1.07
C ILE A 19 -6.77 7.01 -0.70
N LYS A 20 -8.01 6.86 -1.15
CA LYS A 20 -9.13 7.74 -0.77
C LYS A 20 -10.40 6.93 -0.48
N PRO A 21 -11.28 7.38 0.42
CA PRO A 21 -12.55 6.72 0.64
C PRO A 21 -13.44 6.82 -0.60
N VAL A 22 -14.31 5.83 -0.79
CA VAL A 22 -15.40 5.86 -1.78
C VAL A 22 -16.72 5.63 -1.09
N GLU A 23 -17.78 6.25 -1.61
CA GLU A 23 -19.12 6.01 -1.09
C GLU A 23 -19.54 4.56 -1.33
N ASN A 24 -20.25 4.00 -0.36
CA ASN A 24 -20.78 2.64 -0.40
C ASN A 24 -22.17 2.63 0.27
N GLU A 25 -23.06 1.80 -0.23
CA GLU A 25 -24.40 1.59 0.32
C GLU A 25 -24.36 1.09 1.77
N ASP A 26 -23.37 0.26 2.13
CA ASP A 26 -23.15 -0.20 3.50
C ASP A 26 -22.32 0.81 4.30
N LYS A 27 -23.01 1.66 5.08
CA LYS A 27 -22.38 2.67 5.97
C LYS A 27 -21.45 2.08 7.03
N ARG A 28 -21.53 0.78 7.35
CA ARG A 28 -20.63 0.13 8.31
C ARG A 28 -19.31 -0.29 7.66
N ARG A 29 -19.22 -0.28 6.34
CA ARG A 29 -18.04 -0.71 5.58
C ARG A 29 -17.34 0.48 4.96
N LYS A 30 -16.17 0.81 5.48
CA LYS A 30 -15.28 1.79 4.84
C LYS A 30 -14.58 1.12 3.66
N VAL A 31 -14.80 1.63 2.45
CA VAL A 31 -14.13 1.17 1.23
C VAL A 31 -13.21 2.27 0.73
N TYR A 32 -12.05 1.87 0.23
CA TYR A 32 -11.02 2.78 -0.27
C TYR A 32 -10.60 2.37 -1.68
N VAL A 33 -10.23 3.36 -2.49
CA VAL A 33 -9.63 3.16 -3.80
C VAL A 33 -8.24 3.78 -3.83
N ILE A 34 -7.30 3.12 -4.52
CA ILE A 34 -5.95 3.66 -4.74
C ILE A 34 -6.03 4.90 -5.64
N THR A 35 -5.28 5.94 -5.29
CA THR A 35 -5.16 7.15 -6.10
C THR A 35 -4.11 6.97 -7.20
N GLN A 36 -4.01 7.93 -8.13
CA GLN A 36 -2.93 7.89 -9.11
C GLN A 36 -1.55 7.99 -8.45
N GLU A 37 -1.40 8.84 -7.44
CA GLU A 37 -0.18 8.95 -6.64
C GLU A 37 0.14 7.63 -5.92
N GLY A 38 -0.86 6.99 -5.31
CA GLY A 38 -0.68 5.68 -4.70
C GLY A 38 -0.20 4.62 -5.68
N LYS A 39 -0.67 4.63 -6.93
CA LYS A 39 -0.19 3.73 -7.99
C LYS A 39 1.28 4.01 -8.34
N ASN A 40 1.67 5.28 -8.46
CA ASN A 40 3.05 5.67 -8.76
C ASN A 40 4.01 5.17 -7.66
N ILE A 41 3.66 5.38 -6.39
CA ILE A 41 4.46 4.90 -5.26
C ILE A 41 4.49 3.37 -5.19
N LEU A 42 3.36 2.70 -5.43
CA LEU A 42 3.31 1.23 -5.47
C LEU A 42 4.22 0.66 -6.57
N PHE A 43 4.29 1.32 -7.73
CA PHE A 43 5.18 0.94 -8.82
C PHE A 43 6.66 1.09 -8.40
N LEU A 44 7.02 2.23 -7.80
CA LEU A 44 8.39 2.45 -7.30
C LEU A 44 8.78 1.44 -6.22
N ASP A 45 7.85 1.07 -5.33
CA ASP A 45 8.10 0.05 -4.31
C ASP A 45 8.27 -1.34 -4.93
N CYS A 46 7.53 -1.66 -6.00
CA CYS A 46 7.71 -2.88 -6.76
C CYS A 46 9.11 -2.97 -7.38
N GLU A 47 9.57 -1.90 -8.01
CA GLU A 47 10.92 -1.82 -8.57
C GLU A 47 12.00 -1.96 -7.48
N ARG A 48 11.79 -1.31 -6.32
CA ARG A 48 12.67 -1.45 -5.16
C ARG A 48 12.73 -2.90 -4.65
N MET A 49 11.59 -3.59 -4.57
CA MET A 49 11.55 -4.99 -4.15
C MET A 49 12.27 -5.91 -5.13
N LYS A 50 12.07 -5.73 -6.44
CA LYS A 50 12.79 -6.49 -7.47
C LYS A 50 14.30 -6.31 -7.34
N HIS A 51 14.76 -5.08 -7.10
CA HIS A 51 16.17 -4.81 -6.89
C HIS A 51 16.74 -5.52 -5.66
N ILE A 52 16.01 -5.51 -4.53
CA ILE A 52 16.43 -6.22 -3.32
C ILE A 52 16.52 -7.72 -3.54
N VAL A 53 15.56 -8.31 -4.28
CA VAL A 53 15.59 -9.74 -4.64
C VAL A 53 16.81 -10.04 -5.49
N ALA A 54 17.07 -9.26 -6.54
CA ALA A 54 18.23 -9.45 -7.41
C ALA A 54 19.56 -9.39 -6.63
N ILE A 55 19.76 -8.38 -5.77
CA ILE A 55 20.96 -8.30 -4.92
C ILE A 55 21.06 -9.53 -4.02
N THR A 56 19.95 -9.98 -3.45
CA THR A 56 19.94 -11.12 -2.54
C THR A 56 20.36 -12.41 -3.27
N GLU A 57 19.84 -12.64 -4.47
CA GLU A 57 20.21 -13.77 -5.32
C GLU A 57 21.69 -13.74 -5.73
N GLU A 58 22.21 -12.57 -6.12
CA GLU A 58 23.63 -12.36 -6.45
C GLU A 58 24.58 -12.67 -5.27
N ASN A 59 24.14 -12.46 -4.03
CA ASN A 59 24.98 -12.67 -2.84
C ASN A 59 24.81 -14.06 -2.19
N LEU A 60 23.80 -14.83 -2.61
CA LEU A 60 23.56 -16.20 -2.13
C LEU A 60 24.12 -17.28 -3.08
N THR A 61 24.56 -16.90 -4.27
CA THR A 61 25.08 -17.79 -5.32
C THR A 61 26.58 -17.57 -5.50
#